data_AF-A0A6I3E5Y6-F1
#
_entry.id   AF-A0A6I3E5Y6-F1
#
_cell.length_a   1.000
_cell.length_b   1.000
_cell.length_c   1.000
_cell.angle_alpha   90.00
_cell.angle_beta   90.00
_cell.angle_gamma   90.00
#
_symmetry.space_group_name_H-M   'P 1'
#
loop_
_entity.id
_entity.type
_entity.pdbx_description
1 polymer ?
#
loop_
_entity_poly.entity_id
_entity_poly.type
_entity_poly.pdbx_seq_one_letter_code
_entity_poly.pdbx_strand_id
1 'polypeptide(L)'
;MKRYPKLIRFFGIMLCFLILDFKTAYAIEGGSDALNSPFVVPVNTIVSSSMYGGCSGALLSPYIVATAGHCILDSSGLISKEIYVGEAGQENSNNFIKWNRVTSIEITSSYQGGADGKVGKDDIVFLLLANPLKYSTPVRLASEAEILNFKTSKSQLKILGYGIVSDKGETSIKPKSMNASFSPITALDSNAAYASSANSDACSGDSGGPVLSISASEIIVVGITTGIRKSVNCTKAETDGSFLTLFSLISRYTNLAFAAATKNTEKMVANNILSIRKLEESIAALEEENSGLLDANADFNDENEKLKIDVEDLKTAFLENQNNIIDLEKQIEELQIQIELLKEQIPTTITCIKGKLTKKVTAVKPACPSGYKKK
;
A
#
# COMPACT_ATOMS: atom_id res chain seq x y z
N MET A 1 78.16 46.64 -42.52
CA MET A 1 77.73 45.48 -43.35
C MET A 1 77.93 44.20 -42.56
N LYS A 2 76.84 43.52 -42.19
CA LYS A 2 76.72 42.04 -42.11
C LYS A 2 75.27 41.73 -41.72
N ARG A 3 74.46 41.51 -42.77
CA ARG A 3 73.14 40.87 -42.72
C ARG A 3 73.32 39.41 -42.32
N TYR A 4 72.36 38.81 -41.60
CA TYR A 4 71.84 37.44 -41.75
C TYR A 4 70.72 37.20 -40.68
N PRO A 5 69.80 36.23 -40.87
CA PRO A 5 68.42 36.57 -41.23
C PRO A 5 67.34 36.20 -40.18
N LYS A 6 66.11 36.60 -40.54
CA LYS A 6 64.84 36.49 -39.82
C LYS A 6 64.54 35.09 -39.27
N LEU A 7 64.35 34.99 -37.95
CA LEU A 7 63.67 33.87 -37.31
C LEU A 7 62.16 34.11 -37.37
N ILE A 8 61.44 33.24 -38.09
CA ILE A 8 59.98 33.15 -38.08
C ILE A 8 59.59 32.52 -36.75
N ARG A 9 58.99 33.31 -35.83
CA ARG A 9 58.35 32.80 -34.63
C ARG A 9 56.89 32.47 -34.97
N PHE A 10 56.59 31.18 -35.05
CA PHE A 10 55.22 30.67 -34.97
C PHE A 10 54.66 31.05 -33.59
N PHE A 11 53.67 31.95 -33.56
CA PHE A 11 52.81 32.14 -32.39
C PHE A 11 51.84 30.97 -32.35
N GLY A 12 52.21 29.90 -31.62
CA GLY A 12 51.26 28.91 -31.18
C GLY A 12 50.35 29.56 -30.14
N ILE A 13 49.11 29.87 -30.53
CA ILE A 13 48.06 30.25 -29.59
C ILE A 13 47.77 28.98 -28.79
N MET A 14 48.38 28.89 -27.61
CA MET A 14 48.06 27.88 -26.61
C MET A 14 46.69 28.26 -26.07
N LEU A 15 45.66 27.64 -26.65
CA LEU A 15 44.27 27.74 -26.21
C LEU A 15 44.20 27.07 -24.82
N CYS A 16 44.50 27.84 -23.79
CA CYS A 16 44.29 27.45 -22.41
C CYS A 16 42.78 27.35 -22.21
N PHE A 17 42.22 26.16 -22.40
CA PHE A 17 40.93 25.81 -21.83
C PHE A 17 41.11 25.87 -20.31
N LEU A 18 40.88 27.04 -19.73
CA LEU A 18 40.43 27.16 -18.36
C LEU A 18 39.06 26.49 -18.32
N ILE A 19 39.07 25.17 -18.15
CA ILE A 19 37.94 24.43 -17.60
C ILE A 19 37.80 25.01 -16.20
N LEU A 20 36.98 26.06 -16.08
CA LEU A 20 36.41 26.42 -14.81
C LEU A 20 35.53 25.24 -14.44
N ASP A 21 36.10 24.28 -13.71
CA ASP A 21 35.33 23.30 -12.97
C ASP A 21 34.39 24.09 -12.07
N PHE A 22 33.14 24.21 -12.50
CA PHE A 22 32.06 24.66 -11.64
C PHE A 22 31.99 23.63 -10.52
N LYS A 23 32.59 23.97 -9.36
CA LYS A 23 32.44 23.18 -8.14
C LYS A 23 30.98 23.25 -7.72
N THR A 24 30.19 22.32 -8.21
CA THR A 24 28.84 22.11 -7.74
C THR A 24 28.91 21.44 -6.38
N ALA A 25 28.52 22.15 -5.34
CA ALA A 25 28.45 21.65 -3.97
C ALA A 25 27.13 20.85 -3.74
N TYR A 26 27.19 19.74 -3.00
CA TYR A 26 26.03 18.94 -2.55
C TYR A 26 26.38 18.22 -1.19
N ALA A 27 25.47 17.51 -0.47
CA ALA A 27 25.67 16.88 0.89
C ALA A 27 27.05 16.22 1.13
N ILE A 28 27.62 16.14 2.35
CA ILE A 28 29.04 15.77 2.54
C ILE A 28 29.98 16.75 1.80
N GLU A 29 30.77 17.54 2.54
CA GLU A 29 31.76 18.44 1.95
C GLU A 29 32.74 17.64 1.07
N GLY A 30 32.95 18.06 -0.18
CA GLY A 30 33.77 17.33 -1.15
C GLY A 30 33.21 15.98 -1.64
N GLY A 31 31.99 15.57 -1.24
CA GLY A 31 31.38 14.29 -1.63
C GLY A 31 30.85 14.22 -3.07
N SER A 32 30.41 13.04 -3.50
CA SER A 32 29.79 12.75 -4.82
C SER A 32 28.32 12.32 -4.70
N ASP A 33 27.48 12.66 -5.69
CA ASP A 33 26.03 12.37 -5.68
C ASP A 33 25.75 10.89 -5.37
N ALA A 34 24.74 10.65 -4.52
CA ALA A 34 24.33 9.32 -4.11
C ALA A 34 22.81 9.09 -4.26
N LEU A 35 22.17 9.87 -5.13
CA LEU A 35 20.78 9.65 -5.52
C LEU A 35 20.56 8.18 -5.90
N ASN A 36 19.43 7.62 -5.45
CA ASN A 36 19.03 6.22 -5.58
C ASN A 36 19.88 5.21 -4.80
N SER A 37 20.77 5.66 -3.91
CA SER A 37 21.44 4.75 -2.99
C SER A 37 20.41 4.07 -2.07
N PRO A 38 20.35 2.72 -2.03
CA PRO A 38 19.35 2.01 -1.24
C PRO A 38 19.66 1.98 0.26
N PHE A 39 20.80 2.55 0.68
CA PHE A 39 21.35 2.37 2.03
C PHE A 39 21.09 3.55 2.97
N VAL A 40 20.80 4.74 2.44
CA VAL A 40 20.71 5.98 3.21
C VAL A 40 19.33 6.61 3.10
N VAL A 41 18.76 7.01 4.23
CA VAL A 41 17.44 7.65 4.34
C VAL A 41 17.57 9.01 5.03
N PRO A 42 16.72 10.00 4.70
CA PRO A 42 16.62 11.21 5.51
C PRO A 42 15.77 10.94 6.75
N VAL A 43 16.23 11.40 7.91
CA VAL A 43 15.55 11.27 9.21
C VAL A 43 15.26 12.66 9.73
N ASN A 44 14.01 12.93 10.05
CA ASN A 44 13.55 14.26 10.35
C ASN A 44 12.67 14.27 11.60
N THR A 45 12.96 15.23 12.48
CA THR A 45 12.23 15.41 13.74
C THR A 45 11.43 16.71 13.66
N ILE A 46 10.13 16.64 13.94
CA ILE A 46 9.21 17.78 13.89
C ILE A 46 8.88 18.23 15.32
N VAL A 47 9.03 19.52 15.59
CA VAL A 47 8.64 20.16 16.86
C VAL A 47 7.72 21.34 16.53
N SER A 48 6.55 21.40 17.16
CA SER A 48 5.56 22.48 16.97
C SER A 48 5.25 22.75 15.48
N SER A 49 5.01 21.66 14.72
CA SER A 49 4.71 21.68 13.27
C SER A 49 5.81 22.25 12.37
N SER A 50 7.02 22.43 12.90
CA SER A 50 8.19 22.88 12.15
C SER A 50 9.29 21.83 12.19
N MET A 51 10.10 21.78 11.13
CA MET A 51 11.30 20.93 11.12
C MET A 51 12.25 21.41 12.22
N TYR A 52 12.54 20.56 13.19
CA TYR A 52 13.50 20.85 14.26
C TYR A 52 14.93 20.61 13.79
N GLY A 53 15.15 19.54 13.01
CA GLY A 53 16.45 19.19 12.46
C GLY A 53 16.34 18.04 11.46
N GLY A 54 17.29 18.02 10.52
CA GLY A 54 17.45 16.94 9.54
C GLY A 54 18.72 16.17 9.83
N CYS A 55 18.58 14.84 9.93
CA CYS A 55 19.65 13.88 10.03
C CYS A 55 19.56 12.87 8.88
N SER A 56 20.50 11.95 8.87
CA SER A 56 20.54 10.79 8.00
C SER A 56 20.22 9.53 8.79
N GLY A 57 20.00 8.43 8.08
CA GLY A 57 19.78 7.11 8.64
C GLY A 57 20.32 6.02 7.72
N ALA A 58 20.72 4.89 8.31
CA ALA A 58 21.07 3.66 7.61
C ALA A 58 19.85 2.73 7.52
N LEU A 59 19.40 2.39 6.31
CA LEU A 59 18.33 1.42 6.13
C LEU A 59 18.87 -0.01 6.30
N LEU A 60 18.48 -0.68 7.39
CA LEU A 60 18.97 -2.02 7.75
C LEU A 60 18.02 -3.13 7.32
N SER A 61 16.73 -2.81 7.23
CA SER A 61 15.66 -3.68 6.75
C SER A 61 14.49 -2.81 6.30
N PRO A 62 13.42 -3.36 5.68
CA PRO A 62 12.25 -2.56 5.31
C PRO A 62 11.65 -1.75 6.46
N TYR A 63 11.79 -2.19 7.71
CA TYR A 63 11.18 -1.54 8.88
C TYR A 63 12.18 -0.92 9.85
N ILE A 64 13.48 -1.15 9.67
CA ILE A 64 14.50 -0.79 10.67
C ILE A 64 15.51 0.16 10.06
N VAL A 65 15.67 1.30 10.74
CA VAL A 65 16.66 2.31 10.41
C VAL A 65 17.54 2.55 11.62
N ALA A 66 18.86 2.53 11.44
CA ALA A 66 19.76 3.03 12.47
C ALA A 66 20.08 4.51 12.20
N THR A 67 20.15 5.32 13.25
CA THR A 67 20.58 6.72 13.18
C THR A 67 21.38 7.08 14.42
N ALA A 68 21.88 8.31 14.52
CA ALA A 68 22.58 8.79 15.69
C ALA A 68 21.58 9.11 16.82
N GLY A 69 21.95 8.82 18.07
CA GLY A 69 21.11 9.10 19.24
C GLY A 69 20.78 10.59 19.38
N HIS A 70 21.76 11.47 19.15
CA HIS A 70 21.57 12.92 19.26
C HIS A 70 20.59 13.51 18.21
N CYS A 71 20.26 12.77 17.15
CA CYS A 71 19.22 13.18 16.20
C CYS A 71 17.81 13.06 16.77
N ILE A 72 17.66 12.22 17.80
CA ILE A 72 16.37 11.82 18.37
C ILE A 72 16.24 12.27 19.82
N LEU A 73 17.35 12.37 20.54
CA LEU A 73 17.39 12.70 21.96
C LEU A 73 18.36 13.85 22.25
N ASP A 74 18.00 14.67 23.22
CA ASP A 74 18.86 15.69 23.82
C ASP A 74 19.05 15.41 25.33
N SER A 75 19.65 16.36 26.05
CA SER A 75 19.88 16.25 27.49
C SER A 75 18.59 16.13 28.33
N SER A 76 17.43 16.50 27.78
CA SER A 76 16.11 16.38 28.42
C SER A 76 15.37 15.09 28.05
N GLY A 77 15.92 14.27 27.15
CA GLY A 77 15.33 13.02 26.68
C GLY A 77 14.87 13.12 25.23
N LEU A 78 13.72 12.52 24.92
CA LEU A 78 13.19 12.46 23.56
C LEU A 78 12.80 13.87 23.07
N ILE A 79 13.41 14.33 21.97
CA ILE A 79 13.17 15.67 21.41
C ILE A 79 11.70 15.81 20.96
N SER A 80 11.18 14.81 20.26
CA SER A 80 9.79 14.76 19.80
C SER A 80 9.32 13.34 19.52
N LYS A 81 8.00 13.11 19.61
CA LYS A 81 7.36 11.87 19.14
C LYS A 81 7.09 11.87 17.64
N GLU A 82 7.23 13.02 16.99
CA GLU A 82 6.97 13.24 15.58
C GLU A 82 8.27 13.09 14.78
N ILE A 83 8.69 11.83 14.63
CA ILE A 83 9.89 11.44 13.87
C ILE A 83 9.47 10.70 12.61
N TYR A 84 10.06 11.11 11.50
CA TYR A 84 9.69 10.66 10.17
C TYR A 84 10.92 10.29 9.36
N VAL A 85 10.79 9.25 8.54
CA VAL A 85 11.85 8.75 7.68
C VAL A 85 11.40 8.77 6.22
N GLY A 86 12.20 9.37 5.35
CA GLY A 86 11.93 9.40 3.91
C GLY A 86 12.39 8.14 3.18
N GLU A 87 12.12 8.07 1.88
CA GLU A 87 12.54 6.96 1.04
C GLU A 87 14.07 6.90 0.86
N ALA A 88 14.60 5.68 0.74
CA ALA A 88 16.04 5.47 0.59
C ALA A 88 16.57 6.06 -0.72
N GLY A 89 17.64 6.85 -0.60
CA GLY A 89 18.34 7.46 -1.72
C GLY A 89 17.56 8.56 -2.46
N GLN A 90 16.36 8.91 -2.04
CA GLN A 90 15.52 9.89 -2.73
C GLN A 90 15.76 11.30 -2.21
N GLU A 91 15.23 12.31 -2.91
CA GLU A 91 15.31 13.68 -2.44
C GLU A 91 14.57 13.87 -1.11
N ASN A 92 15.22 14.51 -0.14
CA ASN A 92 14.67 15.00 1.12
C ASN A 92 13.76 16.21 0.85
N SER A 93 12.65 15.97 0.15
CA SER A 93 11.64 17.00 -0.13
C SER A 93 10.86 17.34 1.15
N ASN A 94 10.49 18.61 1.35
CA ASN A 94 9.66 19.07 2.48
C ASN A 94 8.21 18.53 2.45
N ASN A 95 7.91 17.50 1.66
CA ASN A 95 6.60 16.86 1.60
C ASN A 95 6.50 15.69 2.59
N PHE A 96 6.31 16.04 3.87
CA PHE A 96 6.19 15.11 5.00
C PHE A 96 5.10 14.04 4.82
N ILE A 97 4.10 14.26 3.96
CA ILE A 97 3.00 13.30 3.69
C ILE A 97 3.55 11.97 3.12
N LYS A 98 4.73 12.00 2.49
CA LYS A 98 5.37 10.81 1.93
C LYS A 98 6.30 10.09 2.91
N TRP A 99 6.44 10.59 4.14
CA TRP A 99 7.38 10.03 5.09
C TRP A 99 6.74 9.02 6.01
N ASN A 100 7.56 8.05 6.40
CA ASN A 100 7.16 6.95 7.21
C ASN A 100 7.39 7.28 8.69
N ARG A 101 6.31 7.24 9.48
CA ARG A 101 6.36 7.58 10.90
C ARG A 101 7.12 6.51 11.68
N VAL A 102 7.94 6.93 12.64
CA VAL A 102 8.56 6.03 13.62
C VAL A 102 7.54 5.63 14.68
N THR A 103 7.53 4.35 15.07
CA THR A 103 6.60 3.77 16.05
C THR A 103 7.27 3.23 17.30
N SER A 104 8.55 2.86 17.23
CA SER A 104 9.38 2.50 18.39
C SER A 104 10.80 3.01 18.19
N ILE A 105 11.48 3.24 19.31
CA ILE A 105 12.86 3.71 19.39
C ILE A 105 13.59 2.75 20.34
N GLU A 106 14.57 2.02 19.83
CA GLU A 106 15.43 1.14 20.63
C GLU A 106 16.79 1.81 20.83
N ILE A 107 17.09 2.12 22.08
CA ILE A 107 18.33 2.76 22.49
C ILE A 107 19.00 1.99 23.62
N THR A 108 20.32 2.04 23.69
CA THR A 108 21.07 1.51 24.83
C THR A 108 20.88 2.40 26.06
N SER A 109 20.76 1.78 27.25
CA SER A 109 20.76 2.49 28.52
C SER A 109 22.09 3.19 28.82
N SER A 110 23.16 2.82 28.12
CA SER A 110 24.48 3.44 28.24
C SER A 110 24.66 4.70 27.39
N TYR A 111 23.68 5.06 26.54
CA TYR A 111 23.70 6.30 25.79
C TYR A 111 23.86 7.50 26.71
N GLN A 112 24.82 8.36 26.37
CA GLN A 112 25.03 9.63 27.05
C GLN A 112 25.02 10.70 25.99
N GLY A 113 24.03 11.60 26.03
CA GLY A 113 24.03 12.78 25.18
C GLY A 113 25.29 13.61 25.42
N GLY A 114 25.88 14.14 24.34
CA GLY A 114 27.00 15.05 24.49
C GLY A 114 26.55 16.45 24.90
N ALA A 115 27.45 17.18 25.57
CA ALA A 115 27.26 18.59 25.92
C ALA A 115 28.11 19.50 25.03
N ASP A 116 27.73 20.77 24.91
CA ASP A 116 28.50 21.82 24.22
C ASP A 116 28.88 21.47 22.77
N GLY A 117 27.95 20.84 22.03
CA GLY A 117 28.14 20.48 20.63
C GLY A 117 29.10 19.31 20.40
N LYS A 118 29.38 18.50 21.43
CA LYS A 118 30.17 17.28 21.31
C LYS A 118 29.27 16.07 21.09
N VAL A 119 29.80 15.08 20.40
CA VAL A 119 29.21 13.74 20.34
C VAL A 119 29.40 13.05 21.69
N GLY A 120 28.32 12.46 22.18
CA GLY A 120 28.30 11.71 23.42
C GLY A 120 28.71 10.24 23.26
N LYS A 121 28.48 9.42 24.29
CA LYS A 121 28.81 7.98 24.24
C LYS A 121 27.65 7.16 23.70
N ASP A 122 27.99 6.07 23.03
CA ASP A 122 27.04 5.12 22.47
C ASP A 122 25.96 5.79 21.60
N ASP A 123 26.40 6.75 20.77
CA ASP A 123 25.52 7.62 20.00
C ASP A 123 24.94 6.91 18.76
N ILE A 124 24.02 5.99 19.02
CA ILE A 124 23.34 5.17 18.04
C ILE A 124 21.98 4.72 18.58
N VAL A 125 20.97 4.74 17.71
CA VAL A 125 19.60 4.35 18.01
C VAL A 125 18.97 3.63 16.82
N PHE A 126 18.08 2.68 17.09
CA PHE A 126 17.33 1.96 16.06
C PHE A 126 15.87 2.38 16.08
N LEU A 127 15.37 2.76 14.92
CA LEU A 127 14.02 3.24 14.69
C LEU A 127 13.21 2.13 14.03
N LEU A 128 12.04 1.85 14.60
CA LEU A 128 11.05 0.95 14.01
C LEU A 128 9.99 1.76 13.26
N LEU A 129 9.87 1.54 11.96
CA LEU A 129 8.94 2.26 11.09
C LEU A 129 7.50 1.72 11.17
N ALA A 130 6.53 2.57 10.89
CA ALA A 130 5.11 2.18 10.85
C ALA A 130 4.81 1.28 9.65
N ASN A 131 5.40 1.59 8.49
CA ASN A 131 5.25 0.89 7.22
C ASN A 131 6.61 0.39 6.70
N PRO A 132 6.68 -0.54 5.75
CA PRO A 132 7.95 -0.91 5.13
C PRO A 132 8.39 0.16 4.12
N LEU A 133 9.69 0.46 4.08
CA LEU A 133 10.34 1.15 2.97
C LEU A 133 10.78 0.15 1.90
N LYS A 134 10.96 0.63 0.67
CA LYS A 134 11.56 -0.16 -0.41
C LYS A 134 12.97 -0.57 -0.02
N TYR A 135 13.23 -1.88 -0.03
CA TYR A 135 14.50 -2.46 0.34
C TYR A 135 15.00 -3.37 -0.78
N SER A 136 15.86 -2.84 -1.66
CA SER A 136 16.32 -3.53 -2.86
C SER A 136 17.64 -4.27 -2.69
N THR A 137 18.42 -3.93 -1.66
CA THR A 137 19.78 -4.45 -1.49
C THR A 137 20.03 -4.79 -0.02
N PRO A 138 20.11 -6.09 0.32
CA PRO A 138 20.37 -6.52 1.68
C PRO A 138 21.72 -6.03 2.19
N VAL A 139 21.76 -5.63 3.46
CA VAL A 139 22.98 -5.32 4.21
C VAL A 139 23.14 -6.28 5.39
N ARG A 140 24.40 -6.53 5.79
CA ARG A 140 24.73 -7.23 7.03
C ARG A 140 25.39 -6.27 8.02
N LEU A 141 25.21 -6.53 9.30
CA LEU A 141 25.92 -5.79 10.35
C LEU A 141 27.30 -6.41 10.58
N ALA A 142 28.33 -5.58 10.71
CA ALA A 142 29.68 -6.06 11.02
C ALA A 142 29.71 -6.78 12.38
N SER A 143 30.42 -7.90 12.44
CA SER A 143 30.82 -8.55 13.69
C SER A 143 32.04 -7.86 14.32
N GLU A 144 32.30 -8.11 15.60
CA GLU A 144 33.47 -7.53 16.27
C GLU A 144 34.80 -7.97 15.66
N ALA A 145 34.89 -9.23 15.20
CA ALA A 145 36.06 -9.74 14.51
C ALA A 145 36.30 -9.00 13.18
N GLU A 146 35.25 -8.66 12.45
CA GLU A 146 35.36 -7.88 11.22
C GLU A 146 35.73 -6.43 11.48
N ILE A 147 35.21 -5.81 12.54
CA ILE A 147 35.65 -4.48 12.98
C ILE A 147 37.16 -4.47 13.24
N LEU A 148 37.67 -5.48 13.94
CA LEU A 148 39.11 -5.60 14.21
C LEU A 148 39.91 -5.74 12.92
N ASN A 149 39.41 -6.53 11.96
CA ASN A 149 40.03 -6.67 10.65
C ASN A 149 40.03 -5.35 9.88
N PHE A 150 38.88 -4.66 9.76
CA PHE A 150 38.78 -3.36 9.08
C PHE A 150 39.73 -2.32 9.66
N LYS A 151 39.86 -2.29 10.99
CA LYS A 151 40.81 -1.41 11.68
C LYS A 151 42.26 -1.74 11.33
N THR A 152 42.62 -3.02 11.32
CA THR A 152 43.99 -3.48 11.07
C THR A 152 44.40 -3.29 9.60
N SER A 153 43.49 -3.59 8.67
CA SER A 153 43.72 -3.45 7.22
C SER A 153 43.56 -2.02 6.70
N LYS A 154 43.04 -1.10 7.52
CA LYS A 154 42.63 0.25 7.10
C LYS A 154 41.67 0.18 5.91
N SER A 155 40.69 -0.74 6.00
CA SER A 155 39.79 -1.05 4.88
C SER A 155 39.10 0.20 4.33
N GLN A 156 38.83 0.17 3.03
CA GLN A 156 38.02 1.20 2.38
C GLN A 156 36.58 1.16 2.91
N LEU A 157 36.04 2.35 3.14
CA LEU A 157 34.72 2.60 3.64
C LEU A 157 33.99 3.56 2.69
N LYS A 158 32.67 3.43 2.61
CA LYS A 158 31.80 4.37 1.94
C LYS A 158 30.83 4.97 2.95
N ILE A 159 30.80 6.29 3.04
CA ILE A 159 29.93 7.03 3.96
C ILE A 159 28.87 7.75 3.15
N LEU A 160 27.63 7.76 3.63
CA LEU A 160 26.52 8.44 2.96
C LEU A 160 25.72 9.31 3.92
N GLY A 161 25.14 10.41 3.42
CA GLY A 161 24.34 11.32 4.24
C GLY A 161 23.58 12.39 3.45
N TYR A 162 22.72 13.12 4.16
CA TYR A 162 21.83 14.19 3.71
C TYR A 162 22.19 15.55 4.34
N GLY A 163 23.41 15.68 4.87
CA GLY A 163 23.86 16.85 5.59
C GLY A 163 24.08 18.08 4.71
N ILE A 164 24.46 19.16 5.37
CA ILE A 164 24.96 20.38 4.71
C ILE A 164 26.26 20.07 3.96
N VAL A 165 26.63 20.99 3.08
CA VAL A 165 27.64 20.75 2.05
C VAL A 165 28.86 21.64 2.20
N SER A 166 28.77 22.59 3.14
CA SER A 166 29.82 23.53 3.49
C SER A 166 29.53 24.19 4.83
N ASP A 167 30.56 24.77 5.45
CA ASP A 167 30.44 25.56 6.70
C ASP A 167 29.52 26.78 6.56
N LYS A 168 29.16 27.17 5.33
CA LYS A 168 28.23 28.26 5.04
C LYS A 168 26.76 27.83 5.13
N GLY A 169 26.49 26.56 5.41
CA GLY A 169 25.13 26.04 5.57
C GLY A 169 24.40 25.79 4.25
N GLU A 170 25.12 25.70 3.13
CA GLU A 170 24.54 25.26 1.87
C GLU A 170 23.99 23.83 2.05
N THR A 171 22.77 23.56 1.59
CA THR A 171 22.09 22.27 1.77
C THR A 171 21.90 21.55 0.44
N SER A 172 21.83 20.22 0.50
CA SER A 172 21.42 19.39 -0.62
C SER A 172 20.16 18.62 -0.24
N ILE A 173 19.16 18.66 -1.11
CA ILE A 173 18.00 17.77 -0.98
C ILE A 173 18.35 16.33 -1.36
N LYS A 174 19.45 16.11 -2.10
CA LYS A 174 19.92 14.78 -2.49
C LYS A 174 20.95 14.23 -1.50
N PRO A 175 20.98 12.91 -1.28
CA PRO A 175 22.05 12.31 -0.51
C PRO A 175 23.35 12.34 -1.28
N LYS A 176 24.45 12.27 -0.55
CA LYS A 176 25.79 12.11 -1.10
C LYS A 176 26.53 10.96 -0.48
N SER A 177 27.67 10.67 -1.10
CA SER A 177 28.63 9.71 -0.58
C SER A 177 30.06 10.21 -0.68
N MET A 178 30.90 9.68 0.21
CA MET A 178 32.35 9.79 0.10
C MET A 178 33.02 8.44 0.30
N ASN A 179 34.21 8.31 -0.28
CA ASN A 179 35.12 7.22 0.02
C ASN A 179 36.04 7.67 1.16
N ALA A 180 36.24 6.78 2.12
CA ALA A 180 37.16 6.96 3.22
C ALA A 180 37.89 5.64 3.49
N SER A 181 38.84 5.64 4.41
CA SER A 181 39.45 4.42 4.94
C SER A 181 39.30 4.40 6.46
N PHE A 182 39.23 3.20 7.04
CA PHE A 182 39.24 3.07 8.49
C PHE A 182 40.51 3.70 9.06
N SER A 183 40.37 4.67 9.95
CA SER A 183 41.48 5.41 10.51
C SER A 183 42.15 4.62 11.64
N PRO A 184 43.49 4.61 11.73
CA PRO A 184 44.18 4.01 12.87
C PRO A 184 44.02 4.84 14.16
N ILE A 185 43.48 6.05 14.07
CA ILE A 185 43.28 6.95 15.21
C ILE A 185 42.22 6.36 16.13
N THR A 186 42.60 6.15 17.39
CA THR A 186 41.68 5.67 18.43
C THR A 186 40.70 6.78 18.82
N ALA A 187 39.40 6.47 18.77
CA ALA A 187 38.37 7.34 19.32
C ALA A 187 38.38 7.33 20.85
N LEU A 188 37.85 8.39 21.46
CA LEU A 188 37.76 8.49 22.93
C LEU A 188 36.75 7.49 23.51
N ASP A 189 35.67 7.21 22.77
CA ASP A 189 34.74 6.14 23.07
C ASP A 189 35.23 4.84 22.40
N SER A 190 35.30 3.75 23.17
CA SER A 190 35.66 2.42 22.68
C SER A 190 34.66 1.85 21.69
N ASN A 191 33.42 2.35 21.70
CA ASN A 191 32.37 1.96 20.76
C ASN A 191 32.29 2.90 19.54
N ALA A 192 33.30 3.75 19.34
CA ALA A 192 33.40 4.61 18.18
C ALA A 192 34.74 4.44 17.44
N ALA A 193 34.78 4.90 16.20
CA ALA A 193 35.97 4.92 15.37
C ALA A 193 35.97 6.12 14.42
N TYR A 194 37.12 6.39 13.80
CA TYR A 194 37.24 7.41 12.76
C TYR A 194 37.38 6.78 11.39
N ALA A 195 36.75 7.39 10.39
CA ALA A 195 37.05 7.18 8.98
C ALA A 195 37.86 8.38 8.50
N SER A 196 38.86 8.14 7.65
CA SER A 196 39.75 9.17 7.12
C SER A 196 39.60 9.30 5.61
N SER A 197 39.45 10.54 5.14
CA SER A 197 39.45 10.90 3.72
C SER A 197 40.47 12.00 3.45
N ALA A 198 40.92 12.12 2.20
CA ALA A 198 41.89 13.13 1.79
C ALA A 198 41.25 14.47 1.41
N ASN A 199 39.95 14.49 1.09
CA ASN A 199 39.31 15.64 0.46
C ASN A 199 37.83 15.85 0.83
N SER A 200 37.29 15.06 1.76
CA SER A 200 35.87 15.11 2.10
C SER A 200 35.62 14.78 3.57
N ASP A 201 34.62 15.39 4.18
CA ASP A 201 34.20 15.07 5.54
C ASP A 201 32.68 15.09 5.67
N ALA A 202 32.18 14.43 6.71
CA ALA A 202 30.79 14.55 7.12
C ALA A 202 30.53 15.94 7.70
N CYS A 203 29.34 16.48 7.44
CA CYS A 203 28.88 17.77 7.95
C CYS A 203 27.63 17.60 8.82
N SER A 204 27.13 18.70 9.38
CA SER A 204 25.86 18.73 10.12
C SER A 204 24.72 18.15 9.27
N GLY A 205 24.00 17.17 9.82
CA GLY A 205 22.91 16.45 9.16
C GLY A 205 23.32 15.15 8.45
N ASP A 206 24.62 14.91 8.24
CA ASP A 206 25.11 13.57 7.85
C ASP A 206 25.07 12.57 9.02
N SER A 207 24.93 13.09 10.25
CA SER A 207 24.69 12.30 11.46
C SER A 207 23.59 11.27 11.25
N GLY A 208 23.85 10.04 11.66
CA GLY A 208 23.00 8.87 11.47
C GLY A 208 23.18 8.15 10.13
N GLY A 209 23.95 8.70 9.20
CA GLY A 209 24.21 8.09 7.90
C GLY A 209 25.08 6.83 7.99
N PRO A 210 24.91 5.85 7.08
CA PRO A 210 25.66 4.59 7.12
C PRO A 210 27.14 4.77 6.79
N VAL A 211 27.99 4.03 7.52
CA VAL A 211 29.38 3.75 7.16
C VAL A 211 29.48 2.31 6.69
N LEU A 212 29.75 2.11 5.41
CA LEU A 212 29.67 0.82 4.73
C LEU A 212 31.05 0.31 4.30
N SER A 213 31.24 -1.01 4.39
CA SER A 213 32.26 -1.74 3.64
C SER A 213 31.57 -2.46 2.48
N ILE A 214 31.96 -2.15 1.26
CA ILE A 214 31.29 -2.61 0.03
C ILE A 214 32.24 -3.52 -0.74
N SER A 215 31.77 -4.71 -1.06
CA SER A 215 32.44 -5.68 -1.92
C SER A 215 31.50 -6.15 -3.03
N ALA A 216 32.02 -6.93 -3.97
CA ALA A 216 31.20 -7.51 -5.04
C ALA A 216 30.12 -8.48 -4.52
N SER A 217 30.35 -9.11 -3.37
CA SER A 217 29.46 -10.12 -2.80
C SER A 217 28.62 -9.63 -1.63
N GLU A 218 29.02 -8.55 -0.97
CA GLU A 218 28.43 -8.17 0.31
C GLU A 218 28.54 -6.67 0.61
N ILE A 219 27.49 -6.15 1.24
CA ILE A 219 27.42 -4.82 1.83
C ILE A 219 27.34 -4.97 3.35
N ILE A 220 28.38 -4.50 4.04
CA ILE A 220 28.47 -4.59 5.49
C ILE A 220 28.35 -3.17 6.07
N VAL A 221 27.38 -2.97 6.96
CA VAL A 221 27.31 -1.77 7.80
C VAL A 221 28.35 -1.91 8.90
N VAL A 222 29.35 -1.05 8.87
CA VAL A 222 30.46 -0.99 9.84
C VAL A 222 30.06 -0.12 11.03
N GLY A 223 29.30 0.94 10.76
CA GLY A 223 28.88 1.88 11.78
C GLY A 223 27.94 2.96 11.27
N ILE A 224 27.65 3.90 12.17
CA ILE A 224 26.71 5.00 11.97
C ILE A 224 27.43 6.32 12.23
N THR A 225 27.41 7.21 11.25
CA THR A 225 28.04 8.54 11.33
C THR A 225 27.47 9.30 12.51
N THR A 226 28.31 9.90 13.34
CA THR A 226 27.86 10.66 14.52
C THR A 226 28.42 12.09 14.55
N GLY A 227 29.58 12.33 13.94
CA GLY A 227 30.12 13.68 13.86
C GLY A 227 31.52 13.71 13.27
N ILE A 228 32.31 14.69 13.70
CA ILE A 228 33.70 14.90 13.26
C ILE A 228 34.61 15.18 14.47
N ARG A 229 35.93 15.02 14.32
CA ARG A 229 36.88 15.00 15.46
C ARG A 229 37.12 16.34 16.16
N LYS A 230 37.29 17.44 15.39
CA LYS A 230 37.94 18.66 15.90
C LYS A 230 37.08 19.92 15.90
N SER A 231 35.98 19.96 15.17
CA SER A 231 35.20 21.19 14.95
C SER A 231 33.74 20.85 14.64
N VAL A 232 32.90 21.88 14.44
CA VAL A 232 31.64 21.76 13.68
C VAL A 232 31.84 22.06 12.19
N ASN A 233 33.03 22.56 11.83
CA ASN A 233 33.39 22.93 10.47
C ASN A 233 33.91 21.70 9.72
N CYS A 234 33.14 21.21 8.75
CA CYS A 234 33.51 20.07 7.93
C CYS A 234 34.51 20.41 6.81
N THR A 235 34.82 21.71 6.58
CA THR A 235 35.90 22.12 5.67
C THR A 235 37.29 22.05 6.31
N LYS A 236 37.37 21.81 7.62
CA LYS A 236 38.63 21.89 8.37
C LYS A 236 39.36 20.55 8.42
N ALA A 237 40.39 20.42 7.59
CA ALA A 237 41.31 19.29 7.64
C ALA A 237 42.14 19.24 8.95
N GLU A 238 42.58 18.03 9.27
CA GLU A 238 43.64 17.73 10.21
C GLU A 238 44.98 18.34 9.77
N THR A 239 45.97 18.34 10.66
CA THR A 239 47.31 18.91 10.38
C THR A 239 48.04 18.19 9.25
N ASP A 240 47.71 16.93 8.99
CA ASP A 240 48.25 16.13 7.88
C ASP A 240 47.43 16.26 6.58
N GLY A 241 46.41 17.12 6.57
CA GLY A 241 45.52 17.34 5.43
C GLY A 241 44.38 16.33 5.32
N SER A 242 44.29 15.36 6.23
CA SER A 242 43.18 14.39 6.24
C SER A 242 41.92 14.97 6.91
N PHE A 243 40.77 14.42 6.55
CA PHE A 243 39.48 14.70 7.18
C PHE A 243 39.05 13.48 8.00
N LEU A 244 38.40 13.70 9.14
CA LEU A 244 38.11 12.64 10.11
C LEU A 244 36.65 12.66 10.55
N THR A 245 35.89 11.74 9.97
CA THR A 245 34.51 11.47 10.35
C THR A 245 34.46 10.47 11.50
N LEU A 246 33.78 10.85 12.59
CA LEU A 246 33.49 9.98 13.73
C LEU A 246 32.22 9.16 13.45
N PHE A 247 32.28 7.86 13.74
CA PHE A 247 31.14 6.97 13.65
C PHE A 247 31.07 5.99 14.83
N SER A 248 29.85 5.66 15.25
CA SER A 248 29.54 4.63 16.24
C SER A 248 29.63 3.24 15.61
N LEU A 249 30.35 2.31 16.23
CA LEU A 249 30.54 0.94 15.75
C LEU A 249 29.27 0.12 15.95
N ILE A 250 28.68 -0.38 14.87
CA ILE A 250 27.36 -1.05 14.96
C ILE A 250 27.43 -2.43 15.64
N SER A 251 28.61 -3.08 15.62
CA SER A 251 28.79 -4.46 16.09
C SER A 251 28.37 -4.67 17.55
N ARG A 252 28.50 -3.62 18.38
CA ARG A 252 28.19 -3.65 19.82
C ARG A 252 26.70 -3.51 20.13
N TYR A 253 25.89 -3.17 19.13
CA TYR A 253 24.46 -2.88 19.27
C TYR A 253 23.58 -3.76 18.37
N THR A 254 24.15 -4.84 17.82
CA THR A 254 23.40 -5.78 16.97
C THR A 254 22.21 -6.38 17.71
N ASN A 255 22.32 -6.62 19.02
CA ASN A 255 21.22 -7.05 19.89
C ASN A 255 20.04 -6.05 19.92
N LEU A 256 20.30 -4.75 19.90
CA LEU A 256 19.24 -3.73 19.84
C LEU A 256 18.56 -3.72 18.46
N ALA A 257 19.33 -3.91 17.39
CA ALA A 257 18.77 -4.10 16.05
C ALA A 257 17.85 -5.33 15.99
N PHE A 258 18.24 -6.45 16.63
CA PHE A 258 17.40 -7.64 16.76
C PHE A 258 16.16 -7.39 17.62
N ALA A 259 16.27 -6.65 18.73
CA ALA A 259 15.13 -6.28 19.56
C ALA A 259 14.09 -5.46 18.77
N ALA A 260 14.54 -4.52 17.94
CA ALA A 260 13.66 -3.77 17.04
C ALA A 260 12.94 -4.69 16.04
N ALA A 261 13.65 -5.69 15.49
CA ALA A 261 13.07 -6.68 14.59
C ALA A 261 12.03 -7.59 15.27
N THR A 262 12.30 -8.02 16.51
CA THR A 262 11.35 -8.82 17.31
C THR A 262 10.07 -8.03 17.58
N LYS A 263 10.16 -6.78 18.02
CA LYS A 263 8.98 -5.91 18.24
C LYS A 263 8.16 -5.70 16.97
N ASN A 264 8.81 -5.54 15.82
CA ASN A 264 8.11 -5.47 14.54
C ASN A 264 7.30 -6.74 14.27
N THR A 265 7.92 -7.90 14.49
CA THR A 265 7.31 -9.21 14.29
C THR A 265 6.10 -9.41 15.21
N GLU A 266 6.23 -9.07 16.49
CA GLU A 266 5.12 -9.14 17.47
C GLU A 266 3.95 -8.25 17.05
N LYS A 267 4.23 -7.02 16.60
CA LYS A 267 3.21 -6.08 16.11
C LYS A 267 2.49 -6.63 14.87
N MET A 268 3.22 -7.21 13.92
CA MET A 268 2.64 -7.84 12.73
C MET A 268 1.74 -9.03 13.12
N VAL A 269 2.19 -9.88 14.03
CA VAL A 269 1.41 -11.02 14.53
C VAL A 269 0.12 -10.53 15.21
N ALA A 270 0.20 -9.52 16.08
CA ALA A 270 -0.97 -8.96 16.75
C ALA A 270 -2.01 -8.40 15.76
N ASN A 271 -1.55 -7.67 14.73
CA ASN A 271 -2.43 -7.14 13.67
C ASN A 271 -3.09 -8.25 12.84
N ASN A 272 -2.35 -9.32 12.55
CA ASN A 272 -2.88 -10.47 11.82
C ASN A 272 -3.94 -11.21 12.66
N ILE A 273 -3.71 -11.40 13.95
CA ILE A 273 -4.69 -12.01 14.86
C ILE A 273 -5.98 -11.17 14.90
N LEU A 274 -5.87 -9.84 14.97
CA LEU A 274 -7.05 -8.97 14.96
C LEU A 274 -7.82 -9.07 13.64
N SER A 275 -7.11 -9.17 12.52
CA SER A 275 -7.72 -9.31 11.19
C SER A 275 -8.41 -10.66 11.04
N ILE A 276 -7.81 -11.74 11.57
CA ILE A 276 -8.41 -13.08 11.60
C ILE A 276 -9.71 -13.06 12.40
N ARG A 277 -9.75 -12.45 13.60
CA ARG A 277 -10.98 -12.36 14.39
C ARG A 277 -12.13 -11.66 13.66
N LYS A 278 -11.84 -10.58 12.92
CA LYS A 278 -12.85 -9.89 12.11
C LYS A 278 -13.38 -10.77 10.96
N LEU A 279 -12.51 -11.59 10.38
CA LEU A 279 -12.92 -12.56 9.37
C LEU A 279 -13.78 -13.66 9.98
N GLU A 280 -13.45 -14.16 11.17
CA GLU A 280 -14.25 -15.15 11.91
C GLU A 280 -15.65 -14.61 12.22
N GLU A 281 -15.77 -13.35 12.68
CA GLU A 281 -17.07 -12.69 12.91
C GLU A 281 -17.89 -12.56 11.61
N SER A 282 -17.23 -12.24 10.49
CA SER A 282 -17.89 -12.13 9.19
C SER A 282 -18.35 -13.50 8.66
N ILE A 283 -17.57 -14.55 8.89
CA ILE A 283 -17.94 -15.93 8.52
C ILE A 283 -19.16 -16.37 9.33
N ALA A 284 -19.19 -16.13 10.63
CA ALA A 284 -20.33 -16.48 11.47
C ALA A 284 -21.63 -15.78 11.02
N ALA A 285 -21.55 -14.49 10.64
CA ALA A 285 -22.70 -13.77 10.11
C ALA A 285 -23.21 -14.35 8.77
N LEU A 286 -22.30 -14.75 7.89
CA LEU A 286 -22.65 -15.39 6.61
C LEU A 286 -23.24 -16.79 6.81
N GLU A 287 -22.77 -17.55 7.80
CA GLU A 287 -23.35 -18.85 8.15
C GLU A 287 -24.78 -18.72 8.65
N GLU A 288 -25.08 -17.70 9.45
CA GLU A 288 -26.44 -17.38 9.91
C GLU A 288 -27.36 -16.99 8.74
N GLU A 289 -26.90 -16.11 7.85
CA GLU A 289 -27.65 -15.71 6.65
C GLU A 289 -27.94 -16.91 5.73
N ASN A 290 -26.93 -17.77 5.51
CA ASN A 290 -27.09 -18.96 4.69
C ASN A 290 -28.07 -19.98 5.31
N SER A 291 -28.07 -20.13 6.64
CA SER A 291 -29.08 -20.93 7.34
C SER A 291 -30.49 -20.38 7.11
N GLY A 292 -30.68 -19.06 7.23
CA GLY A 292 -31.98 -18.43 6.97
C GLY A 292 -32.46 -18.61 5.52
N LEU A 293 -31.55 -18.58 4.54
CA LEU A 293 -31.87 -18.87 3.15
C LEU A 293 -32.26 -20.34 2.91
N LEU A 294 -31.63 -21.28 3.61
CA LEU A 294 -31.98 -22.70 3.54
C LEU A 294 -33.40 -22.94 4.08
N ASP A 295 -33.74 -22.31 5.20
CA ASP A 295 -35.09 -22.40 5.80
C ASP A 295 -36.14 -21.79 4.86
N ALA A 296 -35.89 -20.58 4.34
CA ALA A 296 -36.79 -19.93 3.39
C ALA A 296 -36.98 -20.74 2.09
N ASN A 297 -35.93 -21.40 1.61
CA ASN A 297 -36.01 -22.27 0.44
C ASN A 297 -36.79 -23.57 0.74
N ALA A 298 -36.73 -24.09 1.98
CA ALA A 298 -37.56 -25.21 2.40
C ALA A 298 -39.05 -24.81 2.43
N ASP A 299 -39.39 -23.67 3.06
CA ASP A 299 -40.75 -23.14 3.12
C ASP A 299 -41.33 -22.90 1.70
N PHE A 300 -40.53 -22.33 0.80
CA PHE A 300 -40.94 -22.11 -0.59
C PHE A 300 -41.22 -23.42 -1.32
N ASN A 301 -40.43 -24.47 -1.07
CA ASN A 301 -40.65 -25.78 -1.68
C ASN A 301 -41.94 -26.44 -1.17
N ASP A 302 -42.22 -26.34 0.13
CA ASP A 302 -43.46 -26.85 0.73
C ASP A 302 -44.69 -26.12 0.18
N GLU A 303 -44.63 -24.79 0.04
CA GLU A 303 -45.72 -24.00 -0.54
C GLU A 303 -45.94 -24.36 -2.02
N ASN A 304 -44.86 -24.53 -2.78
CA ASN A 304 -44.93 -24.95 -4.18
C ASN A 304 -45.52 -26.37 -4.33
N GLU A 305 -45.27 -27.29 -3.39
CA GLU A 305 -45.90 -28.61 -3.39
C GLU A 305 -47.41 -28.53 -3.11
N LYS A 306 -47.84 -27.70 -2.16
CA LYS A 306 -49.28 -27.44 -1.93
C LYS A 306 -49.96 -26.85 -3.15
N LEU A 307 -49.35 -25.85 -3.77
CA LEU A 307 -49.86 -25.23 -5.00
C LEU A 307 -50.01 -26.24 -6.14
N LYS A 308 -49.10 -27.21 -6.28
CA LYS A 308 -49.24 -28.28 -7.28
C LYS A 308 -50.46 -29.15 -7.02
N ILE A 309 -50.75 -29.47 -5.75
CA ILE A 309 -51.94 -30.24 -5.37
C ILE A 309 -53.20 -29.43 -5.69
N ASP A 310 -53.27 -28.17 -5.26
CA ASP A 310 -54.41 -27.28 -5.51
C ASP A 310 -54.71 -27.14 -7.01
N VAL A 311 -53.65 -27.03 -7.84
CA VAL A 311 -53.78 -26.97 -9.31
C VAL A 311 -54.37 -28.26 -9.87
N GLU A 312 -53.96 -29.43 -9.39
CA GLU A 312 -54.48 -30.71 -9.87
C GLU A 312 -55.94 -30.93 -9.42
N ASP A 313 -56.29 -30.52 -8.20
CA ASP A 313 -57.67 -30.55 -7.69
C ASP A 313 -58.58 -29.63 -8.52
N LEU A 314 -58.14 -28.40 -8.80
CA LEU A 314 -58.86 -27.47 -9.67
C LEU A 314 -59.05 -28.01 -11.08
N LYS A 315 -58.03 -28.67 -11.62
CA LYS A 315 -58.09 -29.29 -12.95
C LYS A 315 -59.09 -30.45 -12.99
N THR A 316 -59.15 -31.24 -11.93
CA THR A 316 -60.12 -32.33 -11.78
C THR A 316 -61.54 -31.76 -11.70
N ALA A 317 -61.78 -30.76 -10.86
CA ALA A 317 -63.06 -30.07 -10.75
C ALA A 317 -63.48 -29.40 -12.07
N PHE A 318 -62.54 -28.85 -12.82
CA PHE A 318 -62.80 -28.28 -14.14
C PHE A 318 -63.28 -29.35 -15.14
N LEU A 319 -62.61 -30.50 -15.19
CA LEU A 319 -63.00 -31.64 -16.04
C LEU A 319 -64.38 -32.17 -15.68
N GLU A 320 -64.71 -32.28 -14.39
CA GLU A 320 -66.05 -32.69 -13.94
C GLU A 320 -67.13 -31.70 -14.40
N ASN A 321 -66.89 -30.40 -14.21
CA ASN A 321 -67.81 -29.36 -14.67
C ASN A 321 -67.99 -29.38 -16.19
N GLN A 322 -66.92 -29.62 -16.94
CA GLN A 322 -66.98 -29.76 -18.40
C GLN A 322 -67.84 -30.96 -18.82
N ASN A 323 -67.70 -32.10 -18.16
CA ASN A 323 -68.53 -33.28 -18.42
C ASN A 323 -70.00 -33.04 -18.08
N ASN A 324 -70.28 -32.34 -16.97
CA ASN A 324 -71.65 -31.97 -16.58
C ASN A 324 -72.29 -31.04 -17.63
N ILE A 325 -71.53 -30.08 -18.18
CA ILE A 325 -72.02 -29.20 -19.26
C ILE A 325 -72.37 -30.02 -20.50
N ILE A 326 -71.51 -30.97 -20.91
CA ILE A 326 -71.76 -31.84 -22.07
C ILE A 326 -73.05 -32.66 -21.88
N ASP A 327 -73.28 -33.20 -20.68
CA ASP A 327 -74.51 -33.96 -20.40
C ASP A 327 -75.76 -33.07 -20.44
N LEU A 328 -75.68 -31.86 -19.86
CA LEU A 328 -76.77 -30.88 -19.95
C LEU A 328 -77.06 -30.45 -21.38
N GLU A 329 -76.04 -30.22 -22.20
CA GLU A 329 -76.19 -29.89 -23.63
C GLU A 329 -76.94 -30.99 -24.37
N LYS A 330 -76.60 -32.26 -24.10
CA LYS A 330 -77.31 -33.42 -24.66
C LYS A 330 -78.78 -33.46 -24.22
N GLN A 331 -79.05 -33.23 -22.94
CA GLN A 331 -80.43 -33.18 -22.42
C GLN A 331 -81.23 -32.04 -23.08
N ILE A 332 -80.61 -30.87 -23.29
CA ILE A 332 -81.23 -29.74 -23.99
C ILE A 332 -81.57 -30.13 -25.43
N GLU A 333 -80.67 -30.81 -26.15
CA GLU A 333 -80.89 -31.26 -27.53
C GLU A 333 -82.06 -32.27 -27.62
N GLU A 334 -82.11 -33.24 -26.70
CA GLU A 334 -83.22 -34.21 -26.61
C GLU A 334 -84.56 -33.52 -26.35
N LEU A 335 -84.60 -32.56 -25.42
CA LEU A 335 -85.79 -31.77 -25.13
C LEU A 335 -86.22 -30.90 -26.32
N GLN A 336 -85.27 -30.31 -27.05
CA GLN A 336 -85.55 -29.54 -28.26
C GLN A 336 -86.22 -30.41 -29.33
N ILE A 337 -85.73 -31.63 -29.54
CA ILE A 337 -86.35 -32.60 -30.47
C ILE A 337 -87.78 -32.93 -30.03
N GLN A 338 -88.00 -33.19 -28.73
CA GLN A 338 -89.34 -33.46 -28.20
C GLN A 338 -90.30 -32.28 -28.40
N ILE A 339 -89.83 -31.05 -28.15
CA ILE A 339 -90.62 -29.84 -28.40
C ILE A 339 -90.99 -29.72 -29.87
N GLU A 340 -90.06 -29.99 -30.79
CA GLU A 340 -90.31 -29.92 -32.23
C GLU A 340 -91.38 -30.95 -32.67
N LEU A 341 -91.28 -32.19 -32.18
CA LEU A 341 -92.28 -33.24 -32.40
C LEU A 341 -93.66 -32.87 -31.84
N LEU A 342 -93.70 -32.27 -30.64
CA LEU A 342 -94.96 -31.82 -30.03
C LEU A 342 -95.57 -30.65 -30.80
N LYS A 343 -94.76 -29.71 -31.33
CA LYS A 343 -95.25 -28.62 -32.19
C LYS A 343 -95.96 -29.15 -33.43
N GLU A 344 -95.47 -30.23 -34.04
CA GLU A 344 -96.14 -30.87 -35.18
C GLU A 344 -97.52 -31.44 -34.80
N GLN A 345 -97.76 -31.73 -33.53
CA GLN A 345 -99.02 -32.26 -33.02
C GLN A 345 -100.00 -31.16 -32.56
N ILE A 346 -99.59 -29.89 -32.56
CA ILE A 346 -100.48 -28.79 -32.15
C ILE A 346 -101.51 -28.54 -33.26
N PRO A 347 -102.83 -28.68 -32.97
CA PRO A 347 -103.85 -28.49 -33.97
C PRO A 347 -103.96 -27.02 -34.38
N THR A 348 -103.77 -26.76 -35.67
CA THR A 348 -103.93 -25.42 -36.24
C THR A 348 -105.37 -25.23 -36.71
N THR A 349 -105.88 -24.01 -36.57
CA THR A 349 -107.24 -23.66 -36.99
C THR A 349 -107.18 -22.89 -38.30
N ILE A 350 -107.68 -23.49 -39.37
CA ILE A 350 -107.86 -22.79 -40.65
C ILE A 350 -109.31 -22.38 -40.81
N THR A 351 -109.54 -21.30 -41.54
CA THR A 351 -110.90 -20.91 -41.94
C THR A 351 -111.13 -21.36 -43.37
N CYS A 352 -112.25 -22.04 -43.61
CA CYS A 352 -112.66 -22.58 -44.90
C CYS A 352 -113.94 -21.90 -45.37
N ILE A 353 -114.04 -21.59 -46.66
CA ILE A 353 -115.16 -20.85 -47.27
C ILE A 353 -115.79 -21.60 -48.45
N LYS A 354 -117.13 -21.61 -48.52
CA LYS A 354 -117.92 -22.12 -49.66
C LYS A 354 -119.06 -21.14 -49.93
N GLY A 355 -118.89 -20.28 -50.94
CA GLY A 355 -119.81 -19.16 -51.16
C GLY A 355 -119.77 -18.17 -49.99
N LYS A 356 -120.92 -17.89 -49.35
CA LYS A 356 -121.01 -17.03 -48.14
C LYS A 356 -120.81 -17.79 -46.82
N LEU A 357 -120.72 -19.12 -46.85
CA LEU A 357 -120.57 -19.94 -45.65
C LEU A 357 -119.09 -20.03 -45.23
N THR A 358 -118.79 -19.66 -43.99
CA THR A 358 -117.47 -19.81 -43.35
C THR A 358 -117.51 -20.90 -42.29
N LYS A 359 -116.51 -21.79 -42.28
CA LYS A 359 -116.32 -22.81 -41.25
C LYS A 359 -114.88 -22.80 -40.76
N LYS A 360 -114.66 -22.71 -39.45
CA LYS A 360 -113.34 -22.92 -38.86
C LYS A 360 -113.11 -24.41 -38.67
N VAL A 361 -111.95 -24.90 -39.08
CA VAL A 361 -111.55 -26.30 -38.98
C VAL A 361 -110.25 -26.36 -38.21
N THR A 362 -110.29 -27.02 -37.06
CA THR A 362 -109.16 -27.21 -36.16
C THR A 362 -108.75 -28.67 -36.19
N ALA A 363 -107.54 -28.95 -36.63
CA ALA A 363 -106.95 -30.29 -36.65
C ALA A 363 -105.42 -30.18 -36.74
N VAL A 364 -104.70 -31.27 -36.51
CA VAL A 364 -103.22 -31.32 -36.59
C VAL A 364 -102.72 -30.97 -38.00
N LYS A 365 -103.36 -31.53 -39.03
CA LYS A 365 -103.22 -31.11 -40.43
C LYS A 365 -104.59 -30.73 -40.98
N PRO A 366 -105.05 -29.50 -40.75
CA PRO A 366 -106.41 -29.12 -41.08
C PRO A 366 -106.56 -28.98 -42.59
N ALA A 367 -107.59 -29.63 -43.15
CA ALA A 367 -107.96 -29.53 -44.55
C ALA A 367 -109.42 -29.08 -44.66
N CYS A 368 -109.73 -28.27 -45.68
CA CYS A 368 -111.10 -27.85 -45.90
C CYS A 368 -111.95 -29.03 -46.39
N PRO A 369 -113.15 -29.24 -45.83
CA PRO A 369 -114.07 -30.29 -46.29
C PRO A 369 -114.39 -30.13 -47.78
N SER A 370 -114.75 -31.23 -48.44
CA SER A 370 -115.06 -31.25 -49.86
C SER A 370 -116.06 -30.14 -50.25
N GLY A 371 -115.65 -29.31 -51.22
CA GLY A 371 -116.40 -28.15 -51.70
C GLY A 371 -116.14 -26.81 -50.97
N TYR A 372 -115.31 -26.77 -49.93
CA TYR A 372 -114.83 -25.52 -49.30
C TYR A 372 -113.36 -25.26 -49.70
N LYS A 373 -112.97 -23.99 -49.90
CA LYS A 373 -111.57 -23.58 -50.11
C LYS A 373 -111.01 -22.93 -48.85
N LYS A 374 -109.70 -23.07 -48.60
CA LYS A 374 -109.03 -22.34 -47.52
C LYS A 374 -109.18 -20.85 -47.79
N LYS A 375 -109.60 -20.08 -46.78
CA LYS A 375 -109.67 -18.63 -46.84
C LYS A 375 -108.27 -18.04 -46.98
#